data_AF-A0A7J0FX24-F1
#
_entry.id   AF-A0A7J0FX24-F1
#
_cell.length_a   1.000
_cell.length_b   1.000
_cell.length_c   1.000
_cell.angle_alpha   90.00
_cell.angle_beta   90.00
_cell.angle_gamma   90.00
#
_symmetry.space_group_name_H-M   'P 1'
#
loop_
_entity.id
_entity.type
_entity.pdbx_description
1 polymer ?
#
loop_
_entity_poly.entity_id
_entity_poly.type
_entity_poly.pdbx_seq_one_letter_code
_entity_poly.pdbx_strand_id
1 'polypeptide(L)'
;MAKGLIWAAAEDLARNRGRVLSLYRQLLRSLNSPDLPLNFAARLAKKAEVRAIFVVASEERSLHNIEDLIDTAEYSLSILRKGKIPQTIPVY
;
A
#
# COMPACT_ATOMS: atom_id res chain seq x y z
N MET A 1 -27.30 17.37 9.73
CA MET A 1 -27.88 16.12 9.20
C MET A 1 -27.97 16.22 7.69
N ALA A 2 -27.01 15.63 6.98
CA ALA A 2 -27.14 15.23 5.57
C ALA A 2 -26.38 13.91 5.45
N LYS A 3 -27.16 12.86 5.20
CA LYS A 3 -26.82 11.44 5.24
C LYS A 3 -25.50 11.12 4.54
N GLY A 4 -24.53 10.60 5.30
CA GLY A 4 -23.55 9.68 4.73
C GLY A 4 -24.30 8.46 4.22
N LEU A 5 -24.25 8.20 2.91
CA LEU A 5 -24.80 6.99 2.29
C LEU A 5 -24.52 6.99 0.78
N ILE A 6 -23.25 6.93 0.39
CA ILE A 6 -22.86 6.21 -0.84
C ILE A 6 -21.52 5.52 -0.52
N TRP A 7 -21.60 4.51 0.34
CA TRP A 7 -20.59 3.46 0.39
C TRP A 7 -20.74 2.67 -0.91
N ALA A 8 -19.67 2.54 -1.69
CA ALA A 8 -19.40 1.25 -2.30
C ALA A 8 -19.51 0.21 -1.17
N ALA A 9 -20.30 -0.85 -1.37
CA ALA A 9 -21.00 -1.57 -0.30
C ALA A 9 -20.15 -1.73 0.97
N ALA A 10 -20.75 -1.46 2.14
CA ALA A 10 -19.98 -1.48 3.39
C ALA A 10 -19.30 -2.80 3.73
N GLU A 11 -19.79 -3.85 3.12
CA GLU A 11 -19.20 -5.18 3.14
C GLU A 11 -17.92 -5.28 2.30
N ASP A 12 -17.80 -4.59 1.16
CA ASP A 12 -16.61 -4.68 0.29
C ASP A 12 -15.40 -3.95 0.89
N LEU A 13 -15.63 -2.75 1.43
CA LEU A 13 -14.62 -2.01 2.19
C LEU A 13 -14.24 -2.73 3.49
N ALA A 14 -15.21 -3.36 4.19
CA ALA A 14 -14.93 -4.19 5.36
C ALA A 14 -14.14 -5.46 5.01
N ARG A 15 -14.44 -6.10 3.87
CA ARG A 15 -13.71 -7.26 3.33
C ARG A 15 -12.24 -6.91 3.05
N ASN A 16 -11.99 -5.75 2.46
CA ASN A 16 -10.64 -5.31 2.10
C ASN A 16 -9.82 -4.83 3.30
N ARG A 17 -10.45 -4.35 4.38
CA ARG A 17 -9.76 -3.80 5.55
C ARG A 17 -8.68 -4.72 6.13
N GLY A 18 -8.99 -6.01 6.29
CA GLY A 18 -8.04 -6.99 6.83
C GLY A 18 -6.83 -7.18 5.91
N ARG A 19 -7.08 -7.32 4.60
CA ARG A 19 -6.05 -7.48 3.56
C ARG A 19 -5.16 -6.24 3.48
N VAL A 20 -5.74 -5.03 3.42
CA VAL A 20 -5.01 -3.75 3.35
C VAL A 20 -4.12 -3.55 4.58
N LEU A 21 -4.63 -3.78 5.79
CA LEU A 21 -3.83 -3.68 7.02
C LEU A 21 -2.71 -4.72 7.08
N SER A 22 -2.94 -5.91 6.52
CA SER A 22 -1.90 -6.92 6.40
C SER A 22 -0.81 -6.49 5.42
N LEU A 23 -1.18 -5.99 4.24
CA LEU A 23 -0.25 -5.48 3.23
C LEU A 23 0.59 -4.32 3.75
N TYR A 24 -0.04 -3.36 4.43
CA TYR A 24 0.65 -2.25 5.08
C TYR A 24 1.76 -2.73 6.02
N ARG A 25 1.42 -3.66 6.93
CA ARG A 25 2.38 -4.22 7.90
C ARG A 25 3.48 -5.03 7.21
N GLN A 26 3.12 -5.82 6.21
CA GLN A 26 4.07 -6.63 5.45
C GLN A 26 5.05 -5.76 4.65
N LEU A 27 4.59 -4.68 3.99
CA LEU A 27 5.44 -3.74 3.29
C LEU A 27 6.42 -3.05 4.24
N LEU A 28 5.95 -2.52 5.37
CA LEU A 28 6.82 -1.89 6.37
C LEU A 28 7.85 -2.88 6.96
N ARG A 29 7.48 -4.16 7.11
CA ARG A 29 8.39 -5.21 7.60
C ARG A 29 9.40 -5.61 6.53
N SER A 30 8.99 -5.79 5.28
CA SER A 30 9.88 -6.11 4.16
C SER A 30 10.89 -4.99 3.95
N LEU A 31 10.46 -3.72 4.07
CA LEU A 31 11.34 -2.57 4.09
C LEU A 31 12.29 -2.54 5.28
N ASN A 32 12.19 -3.42 6.28
CA ASN A 32 13.17 -3.61 7.34
C ASN A 32 14.10 -4.83 7.11
N SER A 33 13.92 -5.58 6.02
CA SER A 33 14.77 -6.74 5.71
C SER A 33 16.24 -6.32 5.44
N PRO A 34 17.24 -7.01 6.02
CA PRO A 34 18.65 -6.80 5.67
C PRO A 34 18.97 -7.14 4.21
N ASP A 35 18.13 -7.95 3.55
CA ASP A 35 18.35 -8.38 2.14
C ASP A 35 18.10 -7.25 1.13
N LEU A 36 17.47 -6.15 1.55
CA LEU A 36 17.30 -4.97 0.71
C LEU A 36 18.55 -4.09 0.77
N PRO A 37 19.07 -3.65 -0.39
CA PRO A 37 20.26 -2.78 -0.48
C PRO A 37 19.91 -1.32 -0.12
N LEU A 38 19.35 -1.10 1.07
CA LEU A 38 18.94 0.20 1.58
C LEU A 38 19.78 0.55 2.82
N ASN A 39 20.44 1.70 2.76
CA ASN A 39 21.01 2.32 3.96
C ASN A 39 19.89 2.79 4.91
N PHE A 40 20.26 3.17 6.14
CA PHE A 40 19.28 3.56 7.17
C PHE A 40 18.37 4.73 6.75
N ALA A 41 18.94 5.77 6.14
CA ALA A 41 18.19 6.94 5.68
C ALA A 41 17.18 6.58 4.58
N ALA A 42 17.62 5.81 3.58
CA ALA A 42 16.77 5.34 2.48
C ALA A 42 15.64 4.45 3.00
N ARG A 43 15.92 3.63 4.02
CA ARG A 43 14.92 2.78 4.68
C ARG A 43 13.85 3.62 5.39
N LEU A 44 14.26 4.66 6.10
CA LEU A 44 13.33 5.57 6.76
C LEU A 44 12.47 6.32 5.74
N ALA A 45 13.08 6.83 4.67
CA ALA A 45 12.40 7.53 3.59
C ALA A 45 11.34 6.64 2.92
N LYS A 46 11.70 5.40 2.53
CA LYS A 46 10.75 4.47 1.91
C LYS A 46 9.60 4.08 2.84
N LYS A 47 9.86 3.96 4.14
CA LYS A 47 8.77 3.72 5.12
C LYS A 47 7.86 4.94 5.29
N ALA A 48 8.38 6.16 5.16
CA ALA A 48 7.55 7.36 5.17
C ALA A 48 6.68 7.42 3.89
N GLU A 49 7.25 7.11 2.73
CA GLU A 49 6.53 7.02 1.46
C GLU A 49 5.38 6.00 1.50
N VAL A 50 5.63 4.77 1.99
CA VAL A 50 4.56 3.77 2.17
C VAL A 50 3.46 4.28 3.09
N ARG A 51 3.79 4.97 4.19
CA ARG A 51 2.77 5.55 5.08
C ARG A 51 1.94 6.61 4.38
N ALA A 52 2.59 7.52 3.64
CA ALA A 52 1.91 8.57 2.90
C ALA A 52 0.94 7.98 1.85
N ILE A 53 1.38 6.98 1.09
CA ILE A 53 0.54 6.29 0.09
C ILE A 53 -0.69 5.68 0.77
N PHE A 54 -0.54 4.96 1.88
CA PHE A 54 -1.68 4.33 2.57
C PHE A 54 -2.64 5.34 3.20
N VAL A 55 -2.15 6.52 3.62
CA VAL A 55 -3.01 7.61 4.09
C VAL A 55 -3.86 8.14 2.93
N VAL A 56 -3.26 8.46 1.80
CA VAL A 56 -4.00 8.96 0.62
C VAL A 56 -4.97 7.91 0.08
N ALA A 57 -4.52 6.66 -0.06
CA ALA A 57 -5.35 5.54 -0.52
C ALA A 57 -6.54 5.25 0.41
N SER A 58 -6.50 5.67 1.68
CA SER A 58 -7.61 5.46 2.62
C SER A 58 -8.85 6.30 2.30
N GLU A 59 -8.71 7.33 1.46
CA GLU A 59 -9.81 8.19 1.01
C GLU A 59 -10.50 7.67 -0.26
N GLU A 60 -9.91 6.67 -0.94
CA GLU A 60 -10.44 6.09 -2.17
C GLU A 60 -11.75 5.33 -1.93
N ARG A 61 -12.69 5.45 -2.87
CA ARG A 61 -14.03 4.84 -2.81
C ARG A 61 -14.42 4.06 -4.06
N SER A 62 -13.68 4.22 -5.16
CA SER A 62 -13.84 3.41 -6.37
C SER A 62 -13.34 2.00 -6.09
N LEU A 63 -14.23 1.00 -6.25
CA LEU A 63 -13.86 -0.41 -6.07
C LEU A 63 -12.73 -0.82 -7.01
N HIS A 64 -12.78 -0.36 -8.27
CA HIS A 64 -11.74 -0.60 -9.26
C HIS A 64 -10.38 -0.03 -8.81
N ASN A 65 -10.37 1.23 -8.35
CA ASN A 65 -9.12 1.84 -7.89
C ASN A 65 -8.59 1.15 -6.62
N ILE A 66 -9.48 0.69 -5.72
CA ILE A 66 -9.09 -0.06 -4.52
C ILE A 66 -8.43 -1.39 -4.92
N GLU A 67 -9.00 -2.10 -5.89
CA GLU A 67 -8.40 -3.33 -6.44
C GLU A 67 -7.03 -3.06 -7.05
N ASP A 68 -6.91 -2.04 -7.89
CA ASP A 68 -5.64 -1.64 -8.51
C ASP A 68 -4.57 -1.27 -7.46
N LEU A 69 -4.96 -0.56 -6.40
CA LEU A 69 -4.08 -0.20 -5.28
C LEU A 69 -3.62 -1.44 -4.50
N ILE A 70 -4.52 -2.40 -4.29
CA ILE A 70 -4.19 -3.67 -3.64
C ILE A 70 -3.22 -4.49 -4.49
N ASP A 71 -3.49 -4.63 -5.79
CA ASP A 71 -2.64 -5.36 -6.72
C ASP A 71 -1.25 -4.70 -6.85
N THR A 72 -1.20 -3.38 -6.86
CA THR A 72 0.05 -2.62 -6.83
C THR A 72 0.84 -2.86 -5.55
N ALA A 73 0.16 -2.91 -4.39
CA ALA A 73 0.79 -3.20 -3.11
C ALA A 73 1.32 -4.64 -3.04
N GLU A 74 0.58 -5.61 -3.58
CA GLU A 74 0.98 -7.01 -3.67
C GLU A 74 2.17 -7.22 -4.61
N TYR A 75 2.13 -6.59 -5.77
CA TYR A 75 3.26 -6.57 -6.69
C TYR A 75 4.50 -5.98 -6.02
N SER A 76 4.38 -4.81 -5.41
CA SER A 76 5.48 -4.15 -4.69
C SER A 76 6.05 -5.04 -3.57
N LEU A 77 5.18 -5.68 -2.78
CA LEU A 77 5.59 -6.62 -1.74
C LEU A 77 6.33 -7.82 -2.32
N SER A 78 5.90 -8.36 -3.45
CA SER A 78 6.56 -9.48 -4.13
C SER A 78 7.99 -9.13 -4.57
N ILE A 79 8.22 -7.89 -5.01
CA ILE A 79 9.53 -7.39 -5.40
C ILE A 79 10.42 -7.19 -4.18
N LEU A 80 9.89 -6.58 -3.12
CA LEU A 80 10.62 -6.40 -1.85
C LEU A 80 11.06 -7.73 -1.23
N ARG A 81 10.20 -8.76 -1.30
CA ARG A 81 10.52 -10.12 -0.84
C ARG A 81 11.64 -10.80 -1.63
N LYS A 82 11.91 -10.34 -2.85
CA LYS A 82 13.04 -10.80 -3.68
C LYS A 82 14.33 -10.01 -3.42
N GLY A 83 14.37 -9.16 -2.37
CA GLY A 83 15.51 -8.29 -2.07
C GLY A 83 15.68 -7.15 -3.08
N LYS A 84 14.63 -6.84 -3.87
CA LYS A 84 14.66 -5.80 -4.90
C LYS A 84 13.79 -4.62 -4.49
N ILE A 85 14.13 -3.44 -4.98
CA ILE A 85 13.32 -2.23 -4.79
C ILE A 85 12.43 -2.07 -6.03
N PRO A 86 11.10 -1.91 -5.88
CA PRO A 86 10.22 -1.59 -6.99
C PRO A 86 10.68 -0.30 -7.66
N GLN A 87 10.94 -0.35 -8.98
CA GLN A 87 11.24 0.85 -9.75
C GLN A 87 9.92 1.55 -10.06
N THR A 88 9.84 2.84 -9.78
CA THR A 88 8.78 3.70 -10.34
C THR A 88 9.02 3.81 -11.84
N ILE A 89 8.07 3.37 -12.65
CA ILE A 89 8.05 3.73 -14.07
C ILE A 89 7.73 5.24 -14.11
N PRO A 90 8.60 6.10 -14.67
CA PRO A 90 8.26 7.51 -14.82
C PRO A 90 7.06 7.61 -15.77
N VAL A 91 5.96 8.17 -15.27
CA VAL A 91 4.86 8.61 -16.13
C VAL A 91 5.31 9.94 -16.71
N TYR A 92 5.71 9.94 -17.98
CA TYR A 92 6.05 11.13 -18.77
C TYR A 92 4.77 11.86 -19.21
#